data_AF-A0A4P6JHZ6-F1
#
_entry.id   AF-A0A4P6JHZ6-F1
#
_cell.length_a   1.000
_cell.length_b   1.000
_cell.length_c   1.000
_cell.angle_alpha   90.00
_cell.angle_beta   90.00
_cell.angle_gamma   90.00
#
_symmetry.space_group_name_H-M   'P 1'
#
loop_
_entity.id
_entity.type
_entity.pdbx_description
1 polymer ?
#
loop_
_entity_poly.entity_id
_entity_poly.type
_entity_poly.pdbx_seq_one_letter_code
_entity_poly.pdbx_strand_id
1 'polypeptide(L)' 'MPPEKQNKKQQFSVYLPPELIREVKHAAVDHNMSLSAFIEQLIRTHLQQRSTALQNEEKG' A
#
# COMPACT_ATOMS: atom_id res chain seq x y z
N MET A 1 -35.67 -8.84 -0.60
CA MET A 1 -34.23 -9.20 -0.51
C MET A 1 -33.47 -7.95 -0.09
N PRO A 2 -32.71 -7.95 1.01
CA PRO A 2 -31.85 -6.83 1.34
C PRO A 2 -30.65 -6.84 0.36
N PRO A 3 -30.19 -5.68 -0.14
CA PRO A 3 -28.97 -5.63 -0.92
C PRO A 3 -27.78 -5.99 -0.02
N GLU A 4 -27.07 -7.06 -0.39
CA GLU A 4 -25.82 -7.49 0.23
C GLU A 4 -24.84 -6.31 0.30
N LYS A 5 -24.25 -6.12 1.48
CA LYS A 5 -23.27 -5.05 1.75
C LYS A 5 -22.15 -5.15 0.72
N GLN A 6 -22.20 -4.28 -0.28
CA GLN A 6 -21.15 -4.12 -1.28
C GLN A 6 -19.83 -3.98 -0.55
N ASN A 7 -18.98 -4.99 -0.73
CA ASN A 7 -17.63 -5.07 -0.21
C ASN A 7 -16.88 -3.86 -0.81
N LYS A 8 -16.84 -2.73 -0.07
CA LYS A 8 -16.38 -1.42 -0.54
C LYS A 8 -14.87 -1.47 -0.79
N LYS A 9 -14.47 -2.08 -1.90
CA LYS A 9 -13.15 -1.91 -2.47
C LYS A 9 -13.08 -0.47 -3.00
N GLN A 10 -12.61 0.46 -2.17
CA GLN A 10 -12.36 1.82 -2.64
C GLN A 10 -11.16 1.80 -3.59
N GLN A 11 -11.38 2.28 -4.81
CA GLN A 11 -10.31 2.46 -5.78
C GLN A 11 -9.48 3.68 -5.38
N PHE A 12 -8.19 3.47 -5.14
CA PHE A 12 -7.24 4.53 -4.81
C PHE A 12 -6.47 4.90 -6.08
N SER A 13 -6.97 5.88 -6.82
CA SER A 13 -6.27 6.39 -8.02
C SER A 13 -5.21 7.39 -7.58
N VAL A 14 -3.96 6.96 -7.55
CA VAL A 14 -2.79 7.80 -7.31
C VAL A 14 -2.06 8.05 -8.61
N TYR A 15 -1.68 9.30 -8.86
CA TYR A 15 -0.85 9.65 -10.00
C TYR A 15 0.61 9.68 -9.52
N LEU A 16 1.38 8.72 -10.03
CA LEU A 16 2.82 8.61 -9.79
C LEU A 16 3.56 8.96 -11.08
N PRO A 17 4.82 9.43 -10.99
CA PRO A 17 5.64 9.62 -12.17
C PRO A 17 5.81 8.29 -12.94
N PRO A 18 5.91 8.32 -14.27
CA PRO A 18 5.89 7.13 -15.10
C PRO A 18 7.08 6.20 -14.82
N GLU A 19 8.21 6.75 -14.41
CA GLU A 19 9.39 5.97 -14.01
C GLU A 19 9.09 5.12 -12.78
N LEU A 20 8.48 5.73 -11.74
CA LEU A 20 8.11 5.02 -10.52
C LEU A 20 7.02 3.96 -10.78
N ILE A 21 6.07 4.23 -11.67
CA ILE A 21 5.07 3.22 -12.06
C ILE A 21 5.74 2.00 -12.69
N ARG A 22 6.77 2.19 -13.52
CA ARG A 22 7.52 1.08 -14.12
C ARG A 22 8.24 0.27 -13.05
N GLU A 23 8.94 0.92 -12.13
CA GLU A 23 9.65 0.24 -11.04
C GLU A 23 8.70 -0.53 -10.13
N VAL A 24 7.60 0.09 -9.69
CA VAL A 24 6.59 -0.55 -8.84
C VAL A 24 5.92 -1.72 -9.56
N LYS A 25 5.67 -1.60 -10.87
CA LYS A 25 5.12 -2.70 -11.67
C LYS A 25 6.09 -3.86 -11.81
N HIS A 26 7.37 -3.59 -12.06
CA HIS A 26 8.41 -4.61 -12.08
C HIS A 26 8.49 -5.35 -10.74
N ALA A 27 8.52 -4.61 -9.63
CA ALA A 27 8.55 -5.20 -8.29
C ALA A 27 7.28 -6.02 -7.99
N ALA A 28 6.09 -5.51 -8.34
CA ALA A 28 4.85 -6.26 -8.14
C ALA A 28 4.82 -7.58 -8.94
N VAL A 29 5.31 -7.56 -10.20
CA VAL A 29 5.42 -8.76 -11.03
C VAL A 29 6.44 -9.75 -10.45
N ASP A 30 7.60 -9.26 -9.99
CA ASP A 30 8.64 -10.07 -9.33
C ASP A 30 8.08 -10.80 -8.10
N HIS A 31 7.31 -10.09 -7.28
CA HIS A 31 6.64 -10.62 -6.10
C HIS A 31 5.38 -11.46 -6.40
N ASN A 32 5.00 -11.67 -7.67
CA ASN A 32 3.74 -12.34 -8.06
C ASN A 32 2.49 -11.70 -7.44
N MET A 33 2.53 -10.40 -7.20
CA MET A 33 1.45 -9.64 -6.57
C MET A 33 0.81 -8.67 -7.56
N SER A 34 -0.48 -8.37 -7.31
CA SER A 34 -1.11 -7.24 -7.98
C SER A 34 -0.50 -5.92 -7.50
N LEU A 35 -0.41 -4.93 -8.39
CA LEU A 35 0.15 -3.60 -8.10
C LEU A 35 -0.44 -2.98 -6.83
N SER A 36 -1.76 -3.12 -6.63
CA SER A 36 -2.46 -2.64 -5.43
C SER A 36 -2.02 -3.35 -4.16
N ALA A 37 -1.83 -4.68 -4.19
CA ALA A 37 -1.38 -5.46 -3.04
C ALA A 37 0.07 -5.11 -2.68
N PHE A 38 0.92 -4.93 -3.69
CA PHE A 38 2.30 -4.49 -3.50
C PHE A 38 2.37 -3.09 -2.87
N ILE A 39 1.61 -2.13 -3.41
CA ILE A 39 1.54 -0.78 -2.85
C ILE A 39 0.95 -0.79 -1.42
N GLU A 40 -0.08 -1.60 -1.16
CA GLU A 40 -0.65 -1.73 0.19
C GLU A 40 0.38 -2.22 1.20
N GLN A 41 1.16 -3.25 0.85
CA GLN A 41 2.25 -3.77 1.67
C GLN A 41 3.33 -2.71 1.92
N LEU A 42 3.70 -1.96 0.89
CA LEU A 42 4.71 -0.89 0.97
C LEU A 42 4.23 0.22 1.92
N ILE A 43 3.01 0.71 1.74
CA ILE A 43 2.40 1.75 2.59
C ILE A 43 2.27 1.25 4.04
N ARG A 44 1.78 0.02 4.25
CA ARG A 44 1.68 -0.56 5.60
C ARG A 44 3.05 -0.66 6.26
N THR A 45 4.06 -1.12 5.54
CA THR A 45 5.43 -1.26 6.07
C THR A 45 6.01 0.11 6.41
N HIS A 46 5.86 1.10 5.53
CA HIS A 46 6.31 2.47 5.81
C HIS A 46 5.57 3.11 7.00
N LEU A 47 4.25 2.91 7.12
CA LEU A 47 3.48 3.39 8.26
C LEU A 47 3.91 2.69 9.55
N GLN A 48 4.12 1.37 9.52
CA GLN A 48 4.63 0.62 10.68
C GLN A 48 6.01 1.13 11.10
N GLN A 49 6.96 1.26 10.16
CA GLN A 49 8.28 1.81 10.42
C GLN A 49 8.22 3.21 11.04
N ARG A 50 7.35 4.07 10.53
CA ARG A 50 7.15 5.43 11.05
C ARG A 50 6.51 5.42 12.44
N SER A 51 5.52 4.57 12.68
CA SER A 51 4.92 4.40 14.01
C SER A 51 5.92 3.84 15.02
N THR A 52 6.76 2.87 14.63
CA THR A 52 7.80 2.33 15.52
C THR A 52 8.92 3.34 15.79
N ALA A 53 9.27 4.17 14.82
CA ALA A 53 10.25 5.25 15.04
C ALA A 53 9.74 6.26 16.06
N LEU A 54 8.48 6.69 15.93
CA LEU A 54 7.85 7.62 16.86
C LEU A 54 7.68 7.03 18.28
N GLN A 55 7.37 5.73 18.40
CA GLN A 55 7.23 5.09 19.71
C GLN A 55 8.55 4.87 20.46
N ASN A 56 9.68 4.82 19.75
CA ASN A 56 10.99 4.67 20.39
C ASN A 56 11.55 6.01 20.91
N GLU A 57 11.11 7.14 20.38
CA GLU A 57 11.56 8.47 20.83
C GLU A 57 10.83 8.96 22.10
N GLU A 58 9.59 8.52 22.36
CA GLU A 58 8.83 8.90 23.56
C GLU A 58 9.21 8.11 24.84
N LYS A 59 10.13 7.14 24.71
CA LYS A 59 10.58 6.24 25.80
C LYS A 59 12.04 6.47 26.20
N GLY A 60 12.68 7.51 25.67
CA GLY A 60 14.06 7.91 25.96
C GLY A 60 14.19 8.91 27.09
#